data_AF-A0A1A9WGD2-F1
#
_entry.id   AF-A0A1A9WGD2-F1
#
_cell.length_a   1.000
_cell.length_b   1.000
_cell.length_c   1.000
_cell.angle_alpha   90.00
_cell.angle_beta   90.00
_cell.angle_gamma   90.00
#
_symmetry.space_group_name_H-M   'P 1'
#
loop_
_entity.id
_entity.type
_entity.pdbx_description
1 polymer ?
#
loop_
_entity_poly.entity_id
_entity_poly.type
_entity_poly.pdbx_seq_one_letter_code
_entity_poly.pdbx_strand_id
1 'polypeptide(L)'
;MMRKIRGSAFVIDNEAKVADDEDEKNHFTSPKMKKLIAIIENSDYNAATASNPEYLILEINSSRYAYNMSLREVKFNIVKTILNMSPIKRPPNNISVALNTVFNHLRPIMANYIRTDDAMVDCLKALENVHYLYDQDFVTEDIILAWYKRHDNNQDRILKQSLQNFIKWLQQTSDGDDKEMDKDV
;
A
#
# COMPACT_ATOMS: atom_id res chain seq x y z
N MET A 1 -19.39 -30.36 2.89
CA MET A 1 -20.66 -30.49 3.65
C MET A 1 -21.19 -29.07 3.89
N MET A 2 -22.19 -28.63 3.14
CA MET A 2 -22.71 -27.25 3.21
C MET A 2 -23.81 -27.14 4.28
N ARG A 3 -23.72 -26.16 5.17
CA ARG A 3 -24.87 -25.68 5.94
C ARG A 3 -25.16 -24.23 5.57
N LYS A 4 -26.43 -23.95 5.31
CA LYS A 4 -26.98 -22.64 5.00
C LYS A 4 -27.40 -21.98 6.31
N ILE A 5 -26.90 -20.79 6.60
CA ILE A 5 -27.47 -19.91 7.64
C ILE A 5 -27.93 -18.62 6.97
N ARG A 6 -29.18 -18.26 7.23
CA ARG A 6 -29.84 -17.01 6.86
C ARG A 6 -29.21 -15.86 7.65
N GLY A 7 -28.82 -14.79 6.95
CA GLY A 7 -28.37 -13.54 7.56
C GLY A 7 -27.17 -13.00 6.81
N SER A 8 -27.31 -11.80 6.25
CA SER A 8 -26.28 -11.13 5.45
C SER A 8 -25.11 -10.70 6.35
N ALA A 9 -24.17 -11.60 6.60
CA ALA A 9 -22.87 -11.28 7.17
C ALA A 9 -21.83 -12.25 6.57
N PHE A 10 -20.95 -11.71 5.74
CA PHE A 10 -19.82 -12.45 5.18
C PHE A 10 -18.79 -12.61 6.31
N VAL A 11 -18.65 -13.83 6.84
CA VAL A 11 -17.54 -14.17 7.73
C VAL A 11 -16.32 -14.37 6.85
N ILE A 12 -15.32 -13.50 6.99
CA ILE A 12 -14.02 -13.69 6.37
C ILE A 12 -13.23 -14.60 7.33
N ASP A 13 -13.05 -15.85 6.93
CA ASP A 13 -12.15 -16.78 7.63
C ASP A 13 -10.74 -16.18 7.60
N ASN A 14 -10.29 -15.76 8.78
CA ASN A 14 -8.99 -15.12 8.99
C ASN A 14 -8.01 -16.14 9.58
N GLU A 15 -7.57 -17.08 8.76
CA GLU A 15 -6.43 -17.94 9.06
C GLU A 15 -5.43 -17.87 7.91
N ALA A 16 -4.53 -16.89 7.96
CA ALA A 16 -3.34 -16.86 7.12
C ALA A 16 -2.10 -16.87 8.02
N LYS A 17 -1.31 -17.94 7.90
CA LYS A 17 0.03 -18.02 8.45
C LYS A 17 0.89 -16.90 7.85
N VAL A 18 1.64 -16.21 8.70
CA VAL A 18 2.66 -15.25 8.29
C VAL A 18 3.69 -16.00 7.45
N ALA A 19 3.89 -15.59 6.20
CA ALA A 19 4.85 -16.20 5.27
C ALA A 19 6.26 -15.68 5.57
N ASP A 20 7.26 -16.58 5.53
CA ASP A 20 8.68 -16.24 5.69
C ASP A 20 9.20 -15.45 4.47
N ASP A 21 10.22 -14.61 4.68
CA ASP A 21 10.79 -13.68 3.67
C ASP A 21 11.26 -14.34 2.36
N GLU A 22 11.59 -15.64 2.37
CA GLU A 22 11.96 -16.39 1.16
C GLU A 22 10.76 -16.71 0.25
N ASP A 23 9.58 -16.97 0.84
CA ASP A 23 8.36 -17.21 0.09
C ASP A 23 7.88 -15.94 -0.64
N GLU A 24 8.14 -14.77 -0.07
CA GLU A 24 7.76 -13.48 -0.65
C GLU A 24 8.53 -13.16 -1.96
N LYS A 25 9.81 -13.57 -2.05
CA LYS A 25 10.63 -13.41 -3.28
C LYS A 25 10.23 -14.41 -4.37
N ASN A 26 9.95 -15.67 -4.01
CA ASN A 26 9.47 -16.67 -4.95
C ASN A 26 8.09 -16.32 -5.51
N HIS A 27 7.26 -15.64 -4.73
CA HIS A 27 5.94 -15.18 -5.14
C HIS A 27 5.99 -14.13 -6.28
N PHE A 28 6.96 -13.20 -6.22
CA PHE A 28 7.12 -12.12 -7.20
C PHE A 28 7.56 -12.59 -8.59
N THR A 29 8.19 -13.77 -8.68
CA THR A 29 8.65 -14.36 -9.94
C THR A 29 7.63 -15.32 -10.58
N SER A 30 6.52 -15.58 -9.89
CA SER A 30 5.48 -16.49 -10.36
C SER A 30 4.85 -16.00 -11.66
N PRO A 31 4.41 -16.91 -12.56
CA PRO A 31 3.70 -16.53 -13.79
C PRO A 31 2.46 -15.66 -13.53
N LYS A 32 1.80 -15.89 -12.40
CA LYS A 32 0.64 -15.13 -11.93
C LYS A 32 1.01 -13.66 -11.66
N MET A 33 2.11 -13.47 -10.93
CA MET A 33 2.58 -12.14 -10.56
C MET A 33 3.16 -11.37 -11.76
N LYS A 34 3.88 -12.06 -12.65
CA LYS A 34 4.35 -11.47 -13.92
C LYS A 34 3.20 -10.92 -14.77
N LYS A 35 2.02 -11.55 -14.74
CA LYS A 35 0.85 -11.06 -15.47
C LYS A 35 0.25 -9.81 -14.84
N LEU A 36 0.14 -9.75 -13.50
CA LEU A 36 -0.30 -8.54 -12.79
C LEU A 36 0.66 -7.37 -13.00
N ILE A 37 1.96 -7.63 -12.90
CA ILE A 37 3.02 -6.65 -13.16
C ILE A 37 2.88 -6.11 -14.57
N ALA A 38 2.75 -6.98 -15.58
CA ALA A 38 2.64 -6.58 -16.97
C ALA A 38 1.39 -5.71 -17.23
N ILE A 39 0.25 -5.95 -16.56
CA ILE A 39 -0.94 -5.10 -16.69
C ILE A 39 -0.65 -3.68 -16.21
N ILE A 40 0.04 -3.55 -15.07
CA ILE A 40 0.40 -2.25 -14.49
C ILE A 40 1.51 -1.58 -15.30
N GLU A 41 2.57 -2.29 -15.68
CA GLU A 41 3.70 -1.73 -16.44
C GLU A 41 3.32 -1.31 -17.86
N ASN A 42 2.39 -2.02 -18.48
CA ASN A 42 1.87 -1.66 -19.81
C ASN A 42 0.74 -0.63 -19.75
N SER A 43 0.25 -0.27 -18.54
CA SER A 43 -0.61 0.90 -18.42
C SER A 43 0.25 2.11 -18.76
N ASP A 44 0.02 2.71 -19.93
CA ASP A 44 0.80 3.84 -20.41
C ASP A 44 0.53 5.08 -19.55
N TYR A 45 1.13 5.17 -18.37
CA TYR A 45 0.87 6.23 -17.39
C TYR A 45 1.37 7.61 -17.85
N ASN A 46 1.92 7.72 -19.06
CA ASN A 46 2.26 8.98 -19.72
C ASN A 46 1.08 9.48 -20.57
N ALA A 47 0.62 10.70 -20.30
CA ALA A 47 -0.77 11.13 -20.44
C ALA A 47 -1.29 11.47 -21.86
N ALA A 48 -1.21 10.57 -22.84
CA ALA A 48 -2.03 10.65 -24.06
C ALA A 48 -2.72 9.33 -24.42
N THR A 49 -2.16 8.22 -23.95
CA THR A 49 -2.54 6.84 -24.26
C THR A 49 -2.86 6.03 -23.00
N ALA A 50 -2.95 6.70 -21.85
CA ALA A 50 -3.17 6.09 -20.56
C ALA A 50 -4.51 5.35 -20.49
N SER A 51 -4.45 4.06 -20.16
CA SER A 51 -5.63 3.20 -20.06
C SER A 51 -6.54 3.65 -18.92
N ASN A 52 -7.86 3.67 -19.11
CA ASN A 52 -8.77 4.07 -18.05
C ASN A 52 -8.53 3.20 -16.78
N PRO A 53 -8.28 3.81 -15.60
CA PRO A 53 -8.08 3.09 -14.34
C PRO A 53 -9.16 2.06 -14.01
N GLU A 54 -10.41 2.28 -14.41
CA GLU A 54 -11.51 1.32 -14.24
C GLU A 54 -11.30 0.03 -15.04
N TYR A 55 -10.79 0.13 -16.26
CA TYR A 55 -10.47 -1.04 -17.08
C TYR A 55 -9.31 -1.83 -16.47
N LEU A 56 -8.29 -1.13 -15.94
CA LEU A 56 -7.18 -1.77 -15.23
C LEU A 56 -7.68 -2.52 -13.99
N ILE A 57 -8.61 -1.94 -13.22
CA ILE A 57 -9.23 -2.63 -12.07
C ILE A 57 -9.98 -3.90 -12.52
N LEU A 58 -10.70 -3.85 -13.65
CA LEU A 58 -11.39 -5.02 -14.20
C LEU A 58 -10.40 -6.11 -14.66
N GLU A 59 -9.32 -5.73 -15.35
CA GLU A 59 -8.28 -6.67 -15.78
C GLU A 59 -7.55 -7.33 -14.60
N ILE A 60 -7.26 -6.55 -13.55
CA ILE A 60 -6.68 -7.07 -12.30
C ILE A 60 -7.64 -8.05 -11.64
N ASN A 61 -8.93 -7.71 -11.53
CA ASN A 61 -9.93 -8.60 -10.93
C ASN A 61 -10.12 -9.87 -11.75
N SER A 62 -10.19 -9.76 -13.07
CA SER A 62 -10.25 -10.90 -13.99
C SER A 62 -9.04 -11.82 -13.79
N SER A 63 -7.83 -11.26 -13.73
CA SER A 63 -6.60 -11.99 -13.48
C SER A 63 -6.59 -12.67 -12.11
N ARG A 64 -7.08 -11.98 -11.06
CA ARG A 64 -7.22 -12.57 -9.72
C ARG A 64 -8.03 -13.85 -9.74
N TYR A 65 -9.18 -13.82 -10.39
CA TYR A 65 -10.05 -14.99 -10.50
C TYR A 65 -9.41 -16.09 -11.37
N ALA A 66 -8.82 -15.73 -12.51
CA ALA A 66 -8.19 -16.68 -13.42
C ALA A 66 -7.03 -17.46 -12.78
N TYR A 67 -6.27 -16.82 -11.89
CA TYR A 67 -5.11 -17.43 -11.23
C TYR A 67 -5.36 -17.89 -9.80
N ASN A 68 -6.61 -17.81 -9.31
CA ASN A 68 -7.00 -18.17 -7.94
C ASN A 68 -6.10 -17.48 -6.88
N MET A 69 -5.86 -16.18 -7.05
CA MET A 69 -5.09 -15.37 -6.11
C MET A 69 -5.99 -14.82 -5.02
N SER A 70 -5.47 -14.72 -3.79
CA SER A 70 -6.24 -14.11 -2.70
C SER A 70 -6.34 -12.60 -2.89
N LEU A 71 -7.37 -11.96 -2.33
CA LEU A 71 -7.48 -10.49 -2.40
C LEU A 71 -6.33 -9.81 -1.65
N ARG A 72 -5.85 -10.39 -0.54
CA ARG A 72 -4.69 -9.90 0.22
C ARG A 72 -3.44 -9.91 -0.65
N GLU A 73 -3.17 -11.03 -1.29
CA GLU A 73 -2.04 -11.22 -2.22
C GLU A 73 -2.08 -10.22 -3.36
N VAL A 74 -3.24 -10.02 -4.00
CA VAL A 74 -3.38 -9.02 -5.06
C VAL A 74 -3.16 -7.61 -4.52
N LYS A 75 -3.75 -7.23 -3.39
CA LYS A 75 -3.54 -5.89 -2.79
C LYS A 75 -2.06 -5.59 -2.57
N PHE A 76 -1.37 -6.50 -1.89
CA PHE A 76 0.07 -6.41 -1.62
C PHE A 76 0.87 -6.22 -2.91
N ASN A 77 0.61 -7.08 -3.89
CA ASN A 77 1.35 -7.14 -5.14
C ASN A 77 1.09 -5.91 -6.05
N ILE A 78 -0.12 -5.37 -6.07
CA ILE A 78 -0.45 -4.16 -6.84
C ILE A 78 0.31 -2.97 -6.27
N VAL A 79 0.23 -2.77 -4.96
CA VAL A 79 0.94 -1.71 -4.23
C VAL A 79 2.45 -1.82 -4.46
N LYS A 80 3.01 -3.00 -4.21
CA LYS A 80 4.45 -3.26 -4.38
C LYS A 80 4.88 -3.00 -5.82
N THR A 81 4.15 -3.49 -6.82
CA THR A 81 4.47 -3.27 -8.24
C THR A 81 4.52 -1.78 -8.58
N ILE A 82 3.47 -1.02 -8.21
CA ILE A 82 3.36 0.41 -8.53
C ILE A 82 4.53 1.18 -7.90
N LEU A 83 4.81 0.93 -6.61
CA LEU A 83 5.91 1.58 -5.90
C LEU A 83 7.30 1.20 -6.44
N ASN A 84 7.42 0.05 -7.09
CA ASN A 84 8.67 -0.45 -7.65
C ASN A 84 8.84 -0.16 -9.15
N MET A 85 7.94 0.63 -9.77
CA MET A 85 8.03 0.98 -11.20
C MET A 85 9.31 1.77 -11.50
N SER A 86 9.83 1.61 -12.73
CA SER A 86 11.08 2.23 -13.19
C SER A 86 11.17 3.75 -12.94
N PRO A 87 10.13 4.57 -13.21
CA PRO A 87 10.19 6.00 -12.92
C PRO A 87 10.38 6.31 -11.44
N ILE A 88 9.88 5.48 -10.53
CA ILE A 88 10.03 5.70 -9.08
C ILE A 88 11.39 5.21 -8.61
N LYS A 89 11.85 4.05 -9.09
CA LYS A 89 13.16 3.48 -8.71
C LYS A 89 14.35 4.23 -9.29
N ARG A 90 14.20 4.73 -10.51
CA ARG A 90 15.25 5.43 -11.26
C ARG A 90 14.62 6.67 -11.86
N PRO A 91 14.27 7.66 -11.03
CA PRO A 91 13.61 8.85 -11.51
C PRO A 91 14.55 9.57 -12.49
N PRO A 92 14.06 9.93 -13.70
CA PRO A 92 14.84 10.75 -14.62
C PRO A 92 15.09 12.15 -14.04
N ASN A 93 14.21 12.59 -13.13
CA ASN A 93 14.22 13.88 -12.46
C ASN A 93 14.28 13.67 -10.93
N ASN A 94 13.72 14.59 -10.13
CA ASN A 94 13.54 14.32 -8.70
C ASN A 94 12.45 13.26 -8.45
N ILE A 95 12.56 12.58 -7.31
CA ILE A 95 11.65 11.48 -6.93
C ILE A 95 10.20 11.96 -6.78
N SER A 96 9.96 13.18 -6.29
CA SER A 96 8.62 13.74 -6.12
C SER A 96 7.86 13.90 -7.43
N VAL A 97 8.54 14.38 -8.49
CA VAL A 97 7.94 14.50 -9.84
C VAL A 97 7.62 13.12 -10.40
N ALA A 98 8.52 12.14 -10.22
CA ALA A 98 8.26 10.78 -10.69
C ALA A 98 7.09 10.11 -9.96
N LEU A 99 7.02 10.26 -8.63
CA LEU A 99 5.90 9.79 -7.82
C LEU A 99 4.59 10.44 -8.29
N ASN A 100 4.56 11.77 -8.44
CA ASN A 100 3.37 12.48 -8.91
C ASN A 100 2.92 12.02 -10.30
N THR A 101 3.84 11.80 -11.24
CA THR A 101 3.50 11.30 -12.57
C THR A 101 2.81 9.93 -12.50
N VAL A 102 3.35 8.99 -11.72
CA VAL A 102 2.78 7.65 -11.58
C VAL A 102 1.46 7.69 -10.82
N PHE A 103 1.40 8.43 -9.71
CA PHE A 103 0.23 8.46 -8.84
C PHE A 103 -0.94 9.24 -9.43
N ASN A 104 -0.73 10.28 -10.24
CA ASN A 104 -1.84 10.98 -10.90
C ASN A 104 -2.74 10.03 -11.70
N HIS A 105 -2.16 9.00 -12.33
CA HIS A 105 -2.90 8.02 -13.10
C HIS A 105 -3.32 6.79 -12.27
N LEU A 106 -2.45 6.29 -11.41
CA LEU A 106 -2.68 5.02 -10.69
C LEU A 106 -3.33 5.20 -9.32
N ARG A 107 -3.54 6.43 -8.85
CA ARG A 107 -4.23 6.70 -7.56
C ARG A 107 -5.60 6.04 -7.44
N PRO A 108 -6.49 6.04 -8.47
CA PRO A 108 -7.78 5.34 -8.37
C PRO A 108 -7.62 3.83 -8.17
N ILE A 109 -6.58 3.24 -8.75
CA ILE A 109 -6.26 1.81 -8.57
C ILE A 109 -5.74 1.58 -7.16
N MET A 110 -4.75 2.38 -6.72
CA MET A 110 -4.18 2.29 -5.38
C MET A 110 -5.24 2.44 -4.28
N ALA A 111 -6.13 3.43 -4.39
CA ALA A 111 -7.24 3.64 -3.46
C ALA A 111 -8.29 2.51 -3.45
N ASN A 112 -8.38 1.73 -4.53
CA ASN A 112 -9.24 0.56 -4.57
C ASN A 112 -8.66 -0.62 -3.76
N TYR A 113 -7.33 -0.70 -3.63
CA TYR A 113 -6.64 -1.83 -3.01
C TYR A 113 -6.08 -1.50 -1.60
N ILE A 114 -5.72 -0.26 -1.31
CA ILE A 114 -5.27 0.21 0.01
C ILE A 114 -6.48 0.71 0.80
N ARG A 115 -7.13 -0.19 1.55
CA ARG A 115 -8.34 0.11 2.35
C ARG A 115 -8.30 -0.44 3.77
N THR A 116 -7.23 -1.13 4.12
CA THR A 116 -7.11 -1.87 5.37
C THR A 116 -5.74 -1.58 5.96
N ASP A 117 -5.65 -1.56 7.29
CA ASP A 117 -4.43 -1.33 8.05
C ASP A 117 -3.26 -2.19 7.55
N ASP A 118 -3.51 -3.47 7.28
CA ASP A 118 -2.51 -4.38 6.71
C ASP A 118 -1.96 -3.89 5.37
N ALA A 119 -2.82 -3.36 4.49
CA ALA A 119 -2.40 -2.85 3.18
C ALA A 119 -1.62 -1.54 3.30
N MET A 120 -1.95 -0.72 4.31
CA MET A 120 -1.19 0.49 4.64
C MET A 120 0.21 0.15 5.16
N VAL A 121 0.32 -0.83 6.06
CA VAL A 121 1.60 -1.37 6.54
C VAL A 121 2.43 -1.94 5.39
N ASP A 122 1.80 -2.63 4.45
CA ASP A 122 2.48 -3.15 3.27
C ASP A 122 3.01 -2.03 2.35
N CYS A 123 2.31 -0.89 2.25
CA CYS A 123 2.83 0.31 1.57
C CYS A 123 4.09 0.84 2.25
N LEU A 124 4.09 0.93 3.59
CA LEU A 124 5.23 1.42 4.38
C LEU A 124 6.47 0.53 4.22
N LYS A 125 6.29 -0.79 4.10
CA LYS A 125 7.39 -1.73 3.82
C LYS A 125 7.92 -1.60 2.40
N ALA A 126 7.04 -1.29 1.44
CA ALA A 126 7.38 -1.28 0.01
C ALA A 126 8.04 0.03 -0.45
N LEU A 127 7.84 1.14 0.26
CA LEU A 127 8.42 2.45 -0.08
C LEU A 127 9.07 3.11 1.13
N GLU A 128 10.33 3.51 0.99
CA GLU A 128 11.11 4.19 2.04
C GLU A 128 10.61 5.64 2.34
N ASN A 129 9.68 6.16 1.53
CA ASN A 129 9.18 7.53 1.60
C ASN A 129 7.80 7.64 2.29
N VAL A 130 7.70 7.12 3.53
CA VAL A 130 7.30 7.93 4.69
C VAL A 130 6.23 9.02 4.43
N HIS A 131 6.74 10.25 4.46
CA HIS A 131 6.04 11.49 4.25
C HIS A 131 5.14 11.49 3.02
N TYR A 132 5.62 10.97 1.89
CA TYR A 132 4.85 10.99 0.65
C TYR A 132 3.58 10.15 0.76
N LEU A 133 3.66 8.96 1.38
CA LEU A 133 2.48 8.10 1.55
C LEU A 133 1.43 8.75 2.47
N TYR A 134 1.90 9.50 3.48
CA TYR A 134 1.03 10.26 4.38
C TYR A 134 0.36 11.43 3.65
N ASP A 135 1.12 12.26 2.93
CA ASP A 135 0.62 13.43 2.19
C ASP A 135 -0.38 13.07 1.09
N GLN A 136 -0.38 11.83 0.61
CA GLN A 136 -1.29 11.32 -0.43
C GLN A 136 -2.51 10.56 0.12
N ASP A 137 -2.69 10.54 1.44
CA ASP A 137 -3.74 9.81 2.15
C ASP A 137 -3.71 8.28 1.94
N PHE A 138 -2.54 7.70 1.63
CA PHE A 138 -2.40 6.25 1.48
C PHE A 138 -2.20 5.53 2.81
N VAL A 139 -1.68 6.23 3.81
CA VAL A 139 -1.45 5.70 5.16
C VAL A 139 -1.89 6.74 6.18
N THR A 140 -2.43 6.30 7.31
CA THR A 140 -2.85 7.18 8.39
C THR A 140 -1.76 7.32 9.45
N GLU A 141 -1.85 8.37 10.26
CA GLU A 141 -0.96 8.60 11.41
C GLU A 141 -0.90 7.37 12.33
N ASP A 142 -2.05 6.83 12.74
CA ASP A 142 -2.14 5.68 13.64
C ASP A 142 -1.34 4.48 13.14
N ILE A 143 -1.43 4.20 11.83
CA ILE A 143 -0.72 3.08 11.20
C ILE A 143 0.78 3.35 11.13
N ILE A 144 1.20 4.57 10.80
CA ILE A 144 2.61 4.96 10.80
C ILE A 144 3.20 4.80 12.20
N LEU A 145 2.52 5.28 13.24
CA LEU A 145 2.98 5.21 14.62
C LEU A 145 3.03 3.76 15.12
N ALA A 146 2.01 2.95 14.82
CA ALA A 146 1.97 1.54 15.17
C ALA A 146 3.07 0.74 14.47
N TRP A 147 3.31 1.01 13.19
CA TRP A 147 4.38 0.40 12.40
C TRP A 147 5.77 0.79 12.95
N TYR A 148 6.02 2.08 13.18
CA TYR A 148 7.28 2.59 13.71
C TYR A 148 7.64 2.00 15.08
N LYS A 149 6.65 1.82 15.96
CA LYS A 149 6.84 1.20 17.28
C LYS A 149 7.29 -0.26 17.19
N ARG A 150 6.83 -1.01 16.19
CA ARG A 150 7.19 -2.43 16.00
C ARG A 150 8.64 -2.61 15.52
N HIS A 151 9.25 -1.59 14.91
CA HIS A 151 10.63 -1.60 14.44
C HIS A 151 11.65 -1.30 15.57
N ASP A 152 11.60 -2.05 16.68
CA ASP A 152 12.49 -1.84 17.85
C ASP A 152 13.82 -2.60 17.81
N ASN A 153 14.12 -3.22 16.67
CA ASN A 153 15.34 -3.99 16.49
C ASN A 153 16.50 -3.10 16.03
N ASN A 154 17.72 -3.41 16.48
CA ASN A 154 18.95 -2.67 16.13
C ASN A 154 19.21 -2.57 14.61
N GLN A 155 18.58 -3.43 13.80
CA GLN A 155 18.69 -3.43 12.34
C GLN A 155 17.99 -2.22 11.68
N ASP A 156 17.01 -1.61 12.34
CA ASP A 156 16.20 -0.52 11.77
C ASP A 156 16.67 0.88 12.21
N ARG A 157 17.87 0.99 12.78
CA ARG A 157 18.37 2.22 13.40
C ARG A 157 18.43 3.41 12.43
N ILE A 158 18.83 3.16 11.18
CA ILE A 158 18.93 4.21 10.15
C ILE A 158 17.54 4.75 9.79
N LEU A 159 16.57 3.86 9.58
CA LEU A 159 15.18 4.23 9.30
C LEU A 159 14.54 4.96 10.48
N LYS A 160 14.79 4.49 11.72
CA LYS A 160 14.31 5.18 12.92
C LYS A 160 14.86 6.59 13.04
N GLN A 161 16.14 6.79 12.75
CA GLN A 161 16.78 8.10 12.78
C GLN A 161 16.25 9.02 11.68
N SER A 162 16.06 8.52 10.45
CA SER A 162 15.56 9.34 9.35
C SER A 162 14.12 9.80 9.56
N LEU A 163 13.28 8.97 10.19
CA LEU A 163 11.88 9.29 10.45
C LEU A 163 11.63 9.98 11.80
N GLN A 164 12.63 10.09 12.67
CA GLN A 164 12.43 10.57 14.05
C GLN A 164 11.75 11.93 14.14
N ASN A 165 12.17 12.89 13.30
CA ASN A 165 11.57 14.23 13.28
C ASN A 165 10.11 14.20 12.81
N PHE A 166 9.79 13.33 11.85
CA PHE A 166 8.44 13.16 11.33
C PHE A 166 7.51 12.53 12.36
N ILE A 167 7.96 11.46 13.01
CA ILE A 167 7.19 10.79 14.07
C ILE A 167 6.93 11.75 15.23
N LYS A 168 7.93 12.55 15.62
CA LYS A 168 7.75 13.57 16.64
C LYS A 168 6.71 14.62 16.22
N TRP A 169 6.75 15.05 14.97
CA TRP A 169 5.77 16.00 14.42
C TRP A 169 4.34 15.43 14.47
N LEU A 170 4.14 14.18 14.02
CA LEU A 170 2.84 13.48 14.09
C LEU A 170 2.31 13.42 15.54
N GLN A 171 3.13 12.97 16.48
CA GLN A 171 2.72 12.88 17.89
C GLN A 171 2.34 14.24 18.50
N GLN A 172 3.03 15.31 18.10
CA GLN A 172 2.75 16.66 18.58
C GLN A 172 1.44 17.22 18.04
N THR A 173 1.07 16.89 16.80
CA THR A 173 -0.21 17.30 16.22
C THR A 173 -1.38 16.57 16.88
N SER A 174 -1.23 15.28 17.19
CA SER A 174 -2.27 14.51 17.90
C SER A 174 -2.50 15.01 19.34
N ASP A 175 -1.43 15.31 20.10
CA ASP A 175 -1.53 15.79 21.49
C ASP A 175 -2.07 17.24 21.62
N GLY A 176 -2.08 18.01 20.52
CA GLY A 176 -2.54 19.40 20.47
C GLY A 176 -4.06 19.53 20.33
N ASP A 177 -4.69 18.60 19.62
CA ASP A 177 -6.13 18.61 19.35
C ASP A 177 -6.97 18.19 20.56
N ASP A 178 -6.39 17.45 21.51
CA ASP A 178 -7.05 17.00 22.75
C ASP A 178 -7.06 18.07 23.88
N LYS A 179 -6.39 19.22 23.70
CA LYS A 179 -6.24 20.24 24.75
C LYS A 179 -7.07 21.51 24.56
N GLU A 180 -7.93 21.58 23.54
CA GLU A 180 -8.85 22.70 23.29
C GLU A 180 -10.32 22.42 23.66
N MET A 181 -10.59 21.53 24.63
CA MET A 181 -11.94 21.36 25.20
C MET A 181 -11.96 21.41 26.73
N ASP A 182 -11.44 22.48 27.33
CA ASP A 182 -11.80 22.81 28.71
C ASP A 182 -11.55 24.28 29.08
N LYS A 183 -12.20 25.23 28.38
CA LYS A 183 -12.50 26.56 28.90
C LYS A 183 -13.72 27.13 28.20
N ASP A 184 -14.90 26.93 28.78
CA ASP A 184 -15.82 28.04 29.02
C ASP A 184 -16.84 27.64 30.10
N VAL A 185 -16.82 28.47 31.15
CA VAL A 185 -17.62 28.46 32.39
C VAL A 185 -19.01 29.02 32.13
#